data_AF-A0A925Z9W6-F1
#
_entry.id   AF-A0A925Z9W6-F1
#
_cell.length_a   1.000
_cell.length_b   1.000
_cell.length_c   1.000
_cell.angle_alpha   90.00
_cell.angle_beta   90.00
_cell.angle_gamma   90.00
#
_symmetry.space_group_name_H-M   'P 1'
#
loop_
_entity.id
_entity.type
_entity.pdbx_description
1 polymer ?
#
loop_
_entity_poly.entity_id
_entity_poly.type
_entity_poly.pdbx_seq_one_letter_code
_entity_poly.pdbx_strand_id
1 'polypeptide(L)'
;MAALHITDIESAINWWRDRSPSPDGITACPEVRALGTVYALMVYYHEVECDEATMPPKARDAWLAWYASTPDAPCIAICSTSQGDDICKGCGRTFDEVQHWPVMTPSEKRQTWRRITMEGTAWRFNKYAERAREAQTATRLPAPELTPPR
;
A
#
# COMPACT_ATOMS: atom_id res chain seq x y z
N MET A 1 -7.53 8.70 -13.51
CA MET A 1 -7.28 9.15 -12.13
C MET A 1 -6.99 7.91 -11.32
N ALA A 2 -5.84 7.86 -10.66
CA ALA A 2 -5.41 6.67 -9.94
C ALA A 2 -6.21 6.55 -8.64
N ALA A 3 -6.93 5.44 -8.54
CA ALA A 3 -7.96 5.21 -7.55
C ALA A 3 -7.44 4.26 -6.47
N LEU A 4 -7.61 4.67 -5.21
CA LEU A 4 -7.29 3.91 -4.02
C LEU A 4 -8.48 3.03 -3.66
N HIS A 5 -8.24 1.72 -3.53
CA HIS A 5 -9.31 0.79 -3.21
C HIS A 5 -9.64 0.86 -1.71
N ILE A 6 -10.90 0.58 -1.35
CA ILE A 6 -11.39 0.63 0.04
C ILE A 6 -10.51 -0.17 1.01
N THR A 7 -9.95 -1.30 0.57
CA THR A 7 -9.05 -2.14 1.37
C THR A 7 -7.73 -1.45 1.74
N ASP A 8 -7.25 -0.50 0.94
CA ASP A 8 -6.07 0.30 1.29
C ASP A 8 -6.41 1.28 2.43
N ILE A 9 -7.63 1.83 2.45
CA ILE A 9 -8.12 2.67 3.55
C ILE A 9 -8.29 1.85 4.83
N GLU A 10 -8.87 0.66 4.73
CA GLU A 10 -8.98 -0.29 5.86
C GLU A 10 -7.61 -0.67 6.43
N SER A 11 -6.65 -0.96 5.55
CA SER A 11 -5.28 -1.29 5.94
C SER A 11 -4.60 -0.14 6.67
N ALA A 12 -4.77 1.09 6.18
CA ALA A 12 -4.25 2.29 6.84
C ALA A 12 -4.92 2.54 8.20
N ILE A 13 -6.24 2.35 8.31
CA ILE A 13 -6.98 2.46 9.58
C ILE A 13 -6.43 1.46 10.60
N ASN A 14 -6.30 0.18 10.21
CA ASN A 14 -5.81 -0.86 11.11
C ASN A 14 -4.37 -0.59 11.55
N TRP A 15 -3.51 -0.14 10.64
CA TRP A 15 -2.15 0.25 10.98
C TRP A 15 -2.08 1.37 12.03
N TRP A 16 -2.92 2.40 11.92
CA TRP A 16 -2.98 3.46 12.92
C TRP A 16 -3.59 3.00 14.25
N ARG A 17 -4.57 2.09 14.22
CA ARG A 17 -5.16 1.51 15.45
C ARG A 17 -4.12 0.72 16.25
N ASP A 18 -3.25 -0.02 15.58
CA ASP A 18 -2.19 -0.79 16.22
C ASP A 18 -1.07 0.14 16.75
N ARG A 19 -0.74 1.19 16.00
CA ARG A 19 0.32 2.14 16.36
C ARG A 19 -0.07 3.11 17.48
N SER A 20 -1.31 3.57 17.45
CA SER A 20 -1.86 4.58 18.36
C SER A 20 -3.22 4.11 18.88
N PRO A 21 -3.24 3.11 19.78
CA PRO A 21 -4.48 2.55 20.29
C PRO A 21 -5.29 3.58 21.06
N SER A 22 -6.60 3.34 21.11
CA SER A 22 -7.53 4.20 21.83
C SER A 22 -7.23 4.20 23.34
N PRO A 23 -7.00 5.36 23.97
CA PRO A 23 -6.69 5.42 25.41
C PRO A 23 -7.81 4.92 26.32
N ASP A 24 -9.06 5.10 25.88
CA ASP A 24 -10.30 4.79 26.59
C ASP A 24 -11.06 3.60 25.96
N GLY A 25 -10.51 3.00 24.90
CA GLY A 25 -11.16 1.94 24.12
C GLY A 25 -12.30 2.42 23.22
N ILE A 26 -12.58 3.73 23.15
CA ILE A 26 -13.71 4.32 22.43
C ILE A 26 -13.21 5.37 21.42
N THR A 27 -12.38 6.31 21.88
CA THR A 27 -11.89 7.44 21.12
C THR A 27 -10.69 7.05 20.25
N ALA A 28 -10.87 7.10 18.93
CA ALA A 28 -9.80 6.84 17.97
C ALA A 28 -8.88 8.07 17.77
N CYS A 29 -7.61 7.83 17.43
CA CYS A 29 -6.64 8.88 17.13
C CYS A 29 -7.09 9.76 15.93
N PRO A 30 -6.55 10.98 15.77
CA PRO A 30 -6.92 11.89 14.68
C PRO A 30 -6.83 11.26 13.28
N GLU A 31 -5.84 10.40 13.05
CA GLU A 31 -5.58 9.76 11.77
C GLU A 31 -6.65 8.71 11.42
N VAL A 32 -7.02 7.86 12.38
CA VAL A 32 -8.13 6.91 12.22
C VAL A 32 -9.44 7.64 11.99
N ARG A 33 -9.69 8.75 12.67
CA ARG A 33 -10.91 9.56 12.45
C ARG A 33 -10.92 10.17 11.06
N ALA A 34 -9.79 10.69 10.58
CA ALA A 34 -9.68 11.27 9.24
C ALA A 34 -9.92 10.22 8.14
N LEU A 35 -9.26 9.06 8.23
CA LEU A 35 -9.47 7.93 7.31
C LEU A 35 -10.89 7.35 7.42
N GLY A 36 -11.44 7.29 8.63
CA GLY A 36 -12.79 6.81 8.91
C GLY A 36 -13.88 7.62 8.20
N THR A 37 -13.70 8.94 8.07
CA THR A 37 -14.61 9.78 7.27
C THR A 37 -14.58 9.38 5.79
N VAL A 38 -13.39 9.15 5.21
CA VAL A 38 -13.26 8.70 3.81
C VAL A 38 -13.92 7.34 3.62
N TYR A 39 -13.60 6.38 4.49
CA TYR A 39 -14.20 5.05 4.48
C TYR A 39 -15.74 5.10 4.59
N ALA A 40 -16.28 5.91 5.50
CA ALA A 40 -17.71 6.08 5.68
C ALA A 40 -18.39 6.65 4.43
N LEU A 41 -17.76 7.62 3.76
CA LEU A 41 -18.28 8.18 2.50
C LEU A 41 -18.27 7.14 1.38
N MET A 42 -17.21 6.35 1.26
CA MET A 42 -17.12 5.25 0.28
C MET A 42 -18.27 4.25 0.48
N VAL A 43 -18.49 3.80 1.72
CA VAL A 43 -19.60 2.90 2.06
C VAL A 43 -20.96 3.55 1.79
N TYR A 44 -21.15 4.82 2.19
CA TYR A 44 -22.41 5.54 2.01
C TYR A 44 -22.79 5.71 0.54
N TYR A 45 -21.82 6.01 -0.33
CA TYR A 45 -22.03 6.14 -1.77
C TYR A 45 -21.91 4.82 -2.53
N HIS A 46 -21.63 3.70 -1.84
CA HIS A 46 -21.42 2.38 -2.43
C HIS A 46 -20.24 2.36 -3.44
N GLU A 47 -19.22 3.18 -3.18
CA GLU A 47 -18.01 3.28 -3.98
C GLU A 47 -16.90 2.42 -3.37
N VAL A 48 -16.18 1.68 -4.21
CA VAL A 48 -15.05 0.83 -3.76
C VAL A 48 -13.69 1.49 -4.01
N GLU A 49 -13.68 2.63 -4.69
CA GLU A 49 -12.47 3.38 -4.96
C GLU A 49 -12.65 4.87 -4.61
N CYS A 50 -11.56 5.51 -4.22
CA CYS A 50 -11.51 6.96 -4.03
C CYS A 50 -10.27 7.54 -4.72
N ASP A 51 -10.37 8.77 -5.20
CA ASP A 51 -9.27 9.42 -5.90
C ASP A 51 -8.24 10.01 -4.90
N GLU A 52 -6.96 9.74 -5.14
CA GLU A 52 -5.86 10.19 -4.26
C GLU A 52 -5.76 11.73 -4.20
N ALA A 53 -6.03 12.42 -5.30
CA ALA A 53 -5.83 13.85 -5.41
C ALA A 53 -6.93 14.67 -4.72
N THR A 54 -8.16 14.17 -4.73
CA THR A 54 -9.34 14.81 -4.14
C THR A 54 -9.56 14.44 -2.67
N MET A 55 -8.84 13.45 -2.15
CA MET A 55 -8.91 13.04 -0.75
C MET A 55 -8.60 14.22 0.21
N PRO A 56 -9.37 14.38 1.32
CA PRO A 56 -9.08 15.40 2.32
C PRO A 56 -7.62 15.32 2.81
N PRO A 57 -6.90 16.45 2.95
CA PRO A 57 -5.45 16.43 3.22
C PRO A 57 -5.04 15.59 4.43
N LYS A 58 -5.78 15.69 5.55
CA LYS A 58 -5.50 14.90 6.76
C LYS A 58 -5.62 13.39 6.54
N ALA A 59 -6.58 12.95 5.73
CA ALA A 59 -6.75 11.54 5.40
C ALA A 59 -5.65 11.08 4.44
N ARG A 60 -5.31 11.91 3.45
CA ARG A 60 -4.20 11.64 2.52
C ARG A 60 -2.87 11.50 3.26
N ASP A 61 -2.56 12.41 4.18
CA ASP A 61 -1.32 12.37 4.96
C ASP A 61 -1.26 11.11 5.85
N ALA A 62 -2.39 10.75 6.49
CA ALA A 62 -2.49 9.52 7.28
C ALA A 62 -2.34 8.26 6.43
N TRP A 63 -2.89 8.25 5.21
CA TRP A 63 -2.74 7.15 4.26
C TRP A 63 -1.31 7.05 3.72
N LEU A 64 -0.67 8.17 3.37
CA LEU A 64 0.72 8.21 2.92
C LEU A 64 1.69 7.71 4.00
N ALA A 65 1.42 8.00 5.28
CA ALA A 65 2.19 7.47 6.39
C ALA A 65 2.12 5.93 6.48
N TRP A 66 0.95 5.34 6.25
CA TRP A 66 0.80 3.90 6.13
C TRP A 66 1.52 3.37 4.88
N TYR A 67 1.31 3.99 3.72
CA TYR A 67 1.93 3.59 2.45
C TYR A 67 3.46 3.51 2.56
N ALA A 68 4.08 4.49 3.21
CA ALA A 68 5.53 4.51 3.46
C ALA A 68 6.04 3.36 4.35
N SER A 69 5.16 2.71 5.11
CA SER A 69 5.49 1.51 5.90
C SER A 69 5.39 0.20 5.11
N THR A 70 4.85 0.24 3.89
CA THR A 70 4.69 -0.94 3.02
C THR A 70 5.94 -1.16 2.14
N PRO A 71 6.17 -2.37 1.63
CA PRO A 71 7.29 -2.62 0.72
C PRO A 71 7.21 -1.77 -0.55
N ASP A 72 8.30 -1.06 -0.89
CA ASP A 72 8.31 -0.11 -2.01
C ASP A 72 8.10 -0.79 -3.38
N ALA A 73 8.58 -2.03 -3.58
CA ALA A 73 8.44 -2.71 -4.87
C ALA A 73 8.14 -4.22 -4.74
N PRO A 74 7.38 -4.81 -5.67
CA PRO A 74 7.06 -6.25 -5.66
C PRO A 74 8.19 -7.16 -6.16
N CYS A 75 9.37 -6.61 -6.46
CA CYS A 75 10.46 -7.30 -7.14
C CYS A 75 11.17 -8.33 -6.25
N ILE A 76 11.59 -9.45 -6.84
CA ILE A 76 12.38 -10.50 -6.18
C ILE A 76 13.73 -10.75 -6.88
N ALA A 77 14.24 -9.73 -7.58
CA ALA A 77 15.46 -9.78 -8.40
C ALA A 77 15.48 -10.91 -9.45
N ILE A 78 14.29 -11.26 -9.96
CA ILE A 78 14.11 -12.17 -11.09
C ILE A 78 13.21 -11.46 -12.10
N CYS A 79 13.74 -11.23 -13.31
CA CYS A 79 13.05 -10.52 -14.36
C CYS A 79 12.92 -11.38 -15.61
N SER A 80 11.69 -11.63 -16.04
CA SER A 80 11.42 -12.35 -17.29
C SER A 80 10.98 -11.42 -18.43
N THR A 81 10.59 -10.17 -18.13
CA THR A 81 10.29 -9.17 -19.16
C THR A 81 11.55 -8.74 -19.91
N SER A 82 12.72 -8.72 -19.26
CA SER A 82 14.02 -8.55 -19.93
C SER A 82 14.36 -9.67 -20.92
N GLN A 83 13.63 -10.79 -20.88
CA GLN A 83 13.76 -11.93 -21.78
C GLN A 83 12.60 -12.02 -22.79
N GLY A 84 11.69 -11.03 -22.80
CA GLY A 84 10.61 -10.90 -23.79
C GLY A 84 9.20 -11.27 -23.33
N ASP A 85 8.97 -11.59 -22.04
CA ASP A 85 7.60 -11.76 -21.54
C ASP A 85 6.90 -10.40 -21.33
N ASP A 86 5.60 -10.28 -21.63
CA ASP A 86 4.83 -9.05 -21.38
C ASP A 86 4.56 -8.81 -19.88
N ILE A 87 4.46 -9.91 -19.11
CA ILE A 87 4.24 -9.92 -17.66
C ILE A 87 5.41 -10.64 -17.00
N CYS A 88 6.03 -9.99 -16.02
CA CYS A 88 7.17 -10.55 -15.30
C CYS A 88 6.72 -11.74 -14.44
N LYS A 89 7.17 -12.95 -14.78
CA LYS A 89 6.91 -14.18 -14.01
C LYS A 89 7.39 -14.09 -12.56
N GLY A 90 8.42 -13.28 -12.29
CA GLY A 90 8.95 -13.07 -10.94
C GLY A 90 8.01 -12.27 -10.04
N CYS A 91 7.65 -11.04 -10.46
CA CYS A 91 6.94 -10.08 -9.63
C CYS A 91 5.47 -9.81 -10.00
N GLY A 92 5.02 -10.25 -11.18
CA GLY A 92 3.65 -10.07 -11.69
C GLY A 92 3.37 -8.73 -12.37
N ARG A 93 4.36 -7.83 -12.42
CA ARG A 93 4.23 -6.54 -13.09
C ARG A 93 4.27 -6.67 -14.61
N THR A 94 3.54 -5.81 -15.31
CA THR A 94 3.67 -5.63 -16.77
C THR A 94 5.02 -5.01 -17.10
N PHE A 95 5.47 -5.12 -18.36
CA PHE A 95 6.71 -4.46 -18.81
C PHE A 95 6.68 -2.94 -18.58
N ASP A 96 5.53 -2.30 -18.80
CA ASP A 96 5.35 -0.87 -18.57
C ASP A 96 5.50 -0.49 -17.09
N GLU A 97 4.80 -1.20 -16.20
CA GLU A 97 4.91 -1.01 -14.75
C GLU A 97 6.35 -1.26 -14.23
N VAL A 98 7.10 -2.18 -14.85
CA VAL A 98 8.51 -2.42 -14.50
C VAL A 98 9.37 -1.22 -14.86
N GLN A 99 9.19 -0.64 -16.05
CA GLN A 99 9.99 0.50 -16.52
C GLN A 99 9.64 1.80 -15.79
N HIS A 100 8.35 2.06 -15.59
CA HIS A 100 7.86 3.32 -15.05
C HIS A 100 7.71 3.33 -13.53
N TRP A 101 8.00 2.21 -12.83
CA TRP A 101 7.85 2.11 -11.37
C TRP A 101 8.36 3.33 -10.57
N PRO A 102 9.55 3.90 -10.84
CA PRO A 102 10.07 5.01 -10.04
C PRO A 102 9.23 6.29 -10.14
N VAL A 103 8.49 6.47 -11.25
CA VAL A 103 7.69 7.68 -11.52
C VAL A 103 6.19 7.48 -11.27
N MET A 104 5.75 6.25 -11.02
CA MET A 104 4.36 5.95 -10.67
C MET A 104 3.99 6.56 -9.32
N THR A 105 2.76 7.07 -9.22
CA THR A 105 2.20 7.60 -7.98
C THR A 105 2.00 6.49 -6.94
N PRO A 106 1.88 6.83 -5.65
CA PRO A 106 1.53 5.86 -4.61
C PRO A 106 0.25 5.06 -4.95
N SER A 107 -0.81 5.71 -5.43
CA SER A 107 -2.04 5.01 -5.85
C SER A 107 -1.83 4.05 -7.02
N GLU A 108 -1.09 4.44 -8.07
CA GLU A 108 -0.78 3.57 -9.21
C GLU A 108 0.01 2.33 -8.77
N LYS A 109 0.97 2.51 -7.86
CA LYS A 109 1.71 1.40 -7.25
C LYS A 109 0.78 0.49 -6.45
N ARG A 110 -0.18 1.04 -5.69
CA ARG A 110 -1.16 0.24 -4.94
C ARG A 110 -2.09 -0.56 -5.85
N GLN A 111 -2.54 0.01 -6.98
CA GLN A 111 -3.32 -0.73 -7.97
C GLN A 111 -2.54 -1.94 -8.51
N THR A 112 -1.26 -1.72 -8.83
CA THR A 112 -0.36 -2.82 -9.26
C THR A 112 -0.27 -3.89 -8.18
N TRP A 113 0.01 -3.51 -6.93
CA TRP A 113 0.09 -4.41 -5.79
C TRP A 113 -1.20 -5.22 -5.58
N ARG A 114 -2.36 -4.55 -5.65
CA ARG A 114 -3.67 -5.19 -5.54
C ARG A 114 -3.86 -6.22 -6.63
N ARG A 115 -3.63 -5.84 -7.90
CA ARG A 115 -3.76 -6.72 -9.07
C ARG A 115 -2.90 -7.98 -8.92
N ILE A 116 -1.59 -7.83 -8.70
CA ILE A 116 -0.68 -8.99 -8.61
C ILE A 116 -1.02 -9.89 -7.42
N THR A 117 -1.50 -9.32 -6.31
CA THR A 117 -1.87 -10.08 -5.11
C THR A 117 -3.14 -10.89 -5.34
N MET A 118 -4.13 -10.33 -6.02
CA MET A 118 -5.36 -11.05 -6.39
C MET A 118 -5.09 -12.15 -7.41
N GLU A 119 -4.24 -11.89 -8.40
CA GLU A 119 -3.87 -12.88 -9.41
C GLU A 119 -3.07 -14.03 -8.79
N GLY A 120 -2.09 -13.74 -7.92
CA GLY A 120 -1.32 -14.74 -7.18
C GLY A 120 -0.46 -15.68 -8.05
N THR A 121 -0.35 -15.41 -9.35
CA THR A 121 0.31 -16.30 -10.32
C THR A 121 1.83 -16.16 -10.34
N ALA A 122 2.36 -14.99 -9.98
CA ALA A 122 3.79 -14.68 -9.99
C ALA A 122 4.58 -15.53 -8.99
N TRP A 123 5.83 -15.84 -9.32
CA TRP A 123 6.69 -16.73 -8.53
C TRP A 123 6.95 -16.26 -7.10
N ARG A 124 6.89 -14.95 -6.87
CA ARG A 124 6.98 -14.36 -5.53
C ARG A 124 5.90 -14.85 -4.55
N PHE A 125 4.80 -15.42 -5.04
CA PHE A 125 3.71 -15.97 -4.22
C PHE A 125 3.80 -17.49 -4.08
N ASN A 126 4.61 -18.17 -4.90
CA ASN A 126 4.73 -19.62 -4.93
C ASN A 126 6.20 -20.09 -4.91
N LYS A 127 6.81 -20.28 -6.09
CA LYS A 127 8.11 -20.92 -6.31
C LYS A 127 9.28 -20.23 -5.62
N TYR A 128 9.23 -18.90 -5.49
CA TYR A 128 10.28 -18.07 -4.91
C TYR A 128 9.72 -17.13 -3.82
N ALA A 129 8.80 -17.64 -3.01
CA ALA A 129 8.16 -16.86 -1.94
C ALA A 129 9.13 -16.41 -0.84
N GLU A 130 10.21 -17.16 -0.62
CA GLU A 130 11.28 -16.83 0.32
C GLU A 130 11.97 -15.52 -0.04
N ARG A 131 12.26 -15.28 -1.33
CA ARG A 131 12.90 -14.03 -1.79
C ARG A 131 12.04 -12.80 -1.52
N ALA A 132 10.72 -12.95 -1.59
CA ALA A 132 9.81 -11.86 -1.24
C ALA A 132 9.86 -11.52 0.26
N ARG A 133 10.12 -12.50 1.14
CA ARG A 133 10.26 -12.28 2.59
C ARG A 133 11.60 -11.64 2.93
N GLU A 134 12.67 -12.07 2.26
CA GLU A 134 14.01 -11.50 2.40
C GLU A 134 14.02 -10.02 2.01
N ALA A 135 13.40 -9.68 0.86
CA ALA A 135 13.26 -8.30 0.42
C ALA A 135 12.52 -7.41 1.43
N GLN A 136 11.43 -7.92 2.02
CA GLN A 136 10.69 -7.18 3.07
C GLN A 136 11.52 -6.94 4.33
N THR A 137 12.34 -7.92 4.72
CA THR A 137 13.22 -7.80 5.88
C THR A 137 14.28 -6.74 5.66
N ALA A 138 14.86 -6.69 4.45
CA ALA A 138 15.86 -5.68 4.08
C ALA A 138 15.31 -4.24 4.06
N THR A 139 14.01 -4.06 3.74
CA THR A 139 13.36 -2.74 3.68
C THR A 139 12.91 -2.21 5.05
N ARG A 140 12.88 -3.03 6.10
CA ARG A 140 12.39 -2.62 7.43
C ARG A 140 13.41 -1.72 8.14
N LEU A 141 13.36 -0.41 7.89
CA LEU A 141 14.03 0.59 8.71
C LEU A 141 13.42 0.58 10.14
N PRO A 142 14.22 0.81 11.20
CA PRO A 142 13.68 1.03 12.54
C PRO A 142 12.74 2.23 12.50
N ALA A 143 11.60 2.14 13.19
CA ALA A 143 10.62 3.22 13.21
C ALA A 143 11.28 4.50 13.74
N PRO A 144 11.04 5.67 13.12
CA PRO A 144 11.51 6.93 13.68
C PRO A 144 10.86 7.14 15.04
N GLU A 145 11.70 7.40 16.04
CA GLU A 145 11.29 7.69 17.42
C GLU A 145 10.55 9.03 17.41
N LEU A 146 9.23 8.99 17.64
CA LEU A 146 8.42 10.19 17.74
C LEU A 146 8.67 10.82 19.11
N THR A 147 9.59 11.78 19.16
CA THR A 147 9.80 12.59 20.36
C THR A 147 8.54 13.41 20.63
N PRO A 148 7.88 13.29 21.80
CA PRO A 148 6.74 14.12 22.11
C PRO A 148 7.16 15.61 22.17
N PRO A 149 6.32 16.55 21.71
CA PRO A 149 6.61 17.97 21.83
C PRO A 149 6.71 18.35 23.32
N ARG A 150 7.73 19.15 23.65
CA ARG A 150 7.96 19.72 24.99
C ARG A 150 6.89 20.74 25.36
#